data_AF-A0A8X6XGZ3-F1
#
_entry.id   AF-A0A8X6XGZ3-F1
#
_cell.length_a   1.000
_cell.length_b   1.000
_cell.length_c   1.000
_cell.angle_alpha   90.00
_cell.angle_beta   90.00
_cell.angle_gamma   90.00
#
_symmetry.space_group_name_H-M   'P 1'
#
loop_
_entity.id
_entity.type
_entity.pdbx_description
1 polymer ?
#
loop_
_entity_poly.entity_id
_entity_poly.type
_entity_poly.pdbx_seq_one_letter_code
_entity_poly.pdbx_strand_id
1 'polypeptide(L)'
;MENEADIKKTFIENLKAFGYHELHKIFQEIEIYFEITSAFIYDVKSQRFKSKKLLEIGSGATVHHIACASAYFPIIVQSDFVKDNREALKR
;
A
#
# COMPACT_ATOMS: atom_id res chain seq x y z
N MET A 1 -3.54 22.17 17.78
CA MET A 1 -4.01 21.04 16.95
C MET A 1 -3.85 21.47 15.51
N GLU A 2 -3.03 20.79 14.74
CA GLU A 2 -2.91 21.08 13.30
C GLU A 2 -4.24 20.76 12.60
N ASN A 3 -4.65 21.64 11.69
CA ASN A 3 -5.85 21.48 10.87
C ASN A 3 -5.59 20.37 9.83
N GLU A 4 -6.60 19.55 9.52
CA GLU A 4 -6.54 18.46 8.54
C GLU A 4 -5.94 18.87 7.19
N ALA A 5 -6.15 20.12 6.77
CA ALA A 5 -5.57 20.68 5.54
C ALA A 5 -4.04 20.81 5.62
N ASP A 6 -3.50 21.15 6.78
CA ASP A 6 -2.07 21.33 7.02
C ASP A 6 -1.34 19.99 7.05
N ILE A 7 -1.97 18.97 7.65
CA ILE A 7 -1.48 17.58 7.66
C ILE A 7 -1.40 17.04 6.22
N LYS A 8 -2.45 17.26 5.42
CA LYS A 8 -2.51 16.81 4.02
C LYS A 8 -1.44 17.48 3.14
N LYS A 9 -1.24 18.78 3.33
CA LYS A 9 -0.21 19.53 2.60
C LYS A 9 1.19 19.03 2.94
N THR A 10 1.47 18.84 4.24
CA THR A 10 2.75 18.33 4.75
C THR A 10 3.05 16.93 4.21
N PHE A 11 2.05 16.05 4.15
CA PHE A 11 2.21 14.71 3.55
C PHE A 11 2.62 14.79 2.08
N ILE A 12 1.94 15.62 1.27
CA ILE A 12 2.24 15.79 -0.17
C ILE A 12 3.65 16.37 -0.39
N GLU A 13 4.05 17.34 0.44
CA GLU A 13 5.36 17.99 0.34
C GLU A 13 6.50 17.03 0.73
N ASN A 14 6.30 16.23 1.78
CA ASN A 14 7.29 15.24 2.21
C ASN A 14 7.39 14.06 1.24
N LEU A 15 6.29 13.64 0.61
CA LEU A 15 6.32 12.56 -0.40
C LEU A 15 7.23 12.89 -1.59
N LYS A 16 7.37 14.18 -1.94
CA LYS A 16 8.30 14.66 -2.98
C LYS A 16 9.75 14.74 -2.51
N ALA A 17 9.97 14.88 -1.20
CA ALA A 17 11.31 15.01 -0.61
C ALA A 17 12.00 13.66 -0.40
N PHE A 18 11.24 12.57 -0.25
CA PHE A 18 11.81 11.23 -0.10
C PHE A 18 12.16 10.64 -1.47
N GLY A 19 13.42 10.83 -1.86
CA GLY A 19 14.08 9.86 -2.73
C GLY A 19 14.04 8.50 -2.05
N TYR A 20 13.49 7.50 -2.73
CA TYR A 20 13.31 6.09 -2.32
C TYR A 20 14.61 5.36 -1.85
N HIS A 21 15.72 6.08 -1.67
CA HIS A 21 17.07 5.59 -1.49
C HIS A 21 17.69 5.82 -0.10
N GLU A 22 17.02 6.47 0.86
CA GLU A 22 17.47 6.47 2.27
C GLU A 22 17.09 5.17 3.02
N LEU A 23 17.20 4.04 2.29
CA LEU A 23 16.86 2.65 2.60
C LEU A 23 17.59 2.02 3.81
N HIS A 24 18.40 2.78 4.55
CA HIS A 24 19.20 2.23 5.65
C HIS A 24 18.45 2.15 6.99
N LYS A 25 17.39 2.95 7.23
CA LYS A 25 16.42 2.72 8.32
C LYS A 25 15.38 1.65 7.99
N ILE A 26 15.29 1.28 6.71
CA ILE A 26 14.31 0.36 6.16
C ILE A 26 14.58 -1.09 6.60
N PHE A 27 15.76 -1.45 7.11
CA PHE A 27 16.04 -2.83 7.55
C PHE A 27 15.25 -3.30 8.78
N GLN A 28 14.94 -2.42 9.76
CA GLN A 28 14.07 -2.77 10.89
C GLN A 28 12.58 -2.78 10.50
N GLU A 29 12.17 -1.86 9.62
CA GLU A 29 10.82 -1.88 9.06
C GLU A 29 10.63 -3.08 8.10
N ILE A 30 11.66 -3.51 7.37
CA ILE A 30 11.64 -4.71 6.50
C ILE A 30 11.29 -5.95 7.30
N GLU A 31 11.77 -6.12 8.53
CA GLU A 31 11.38 -7.28 9.36
C GLU A 31 9.89 -7.26 9.68
N ILE A 32 9.36 -6.10 10.10
CA ILE A 32 7.92 -5.94 10.37
C ILE A 32 7.10 -6.11 9.08
N TYR A 33 7.53 -5.51 7.97
CA TYR A 33 6.90 -5.67 6.67
C TYR A 33 6.98 -7.13 6.20
N PHE A 34 8.08 -7.84 6.44
CA PHE A 34 8.26 -9.23 6.08
C PHE A 34 7.36 -10.13 6.94
N GLU A 35 7.26 -9.89 8.25
CA GLU A 35 6.34 -10.61 9.14
C GLU A 35 4.87 -10.36 8.76
N ILE A 36 4.47 -9.10 8.56
CA ILE A 36 3.12 -8.75 8.15
C ILE A 36 2.80 -9.34 6.78
N THR A 37 3.72 -9.23 5.82
CA THR A 37 3.55 -9.77 4.47
C THR A 37 3.48 -11.30 4.50
N SER A 38 4.32 -11.96 5.30
CA SER A 38 4.34 -13.42 5.45
C SER A 38 3.09 -13.93 6.15
N ALA A 39 2.63 -13.26 7.21
CA ALA A 39 1.38 -13.57 7.90
C ALA A 39 0.19 -13.40 6.95
N PHE A 40 0.13 -12.31 6.18
CA PHE A 40 -0.90 -12.10 5.16
C PHE A 40 -0.86 -13.19 4.08
N ILE A 41 0.32 -13.54 3.55
CA ILE A 41 0.47 -14.62 2.56
C ILE A 41 0.01 -15.96 3.14
N TYR A 42 0.38 -16.28 4.38
CA TYR A 42 -0.06 -17.51 5.06
C TYR A 42 -1.58 -17.55 5.20
N ASP A 43 -2.18 -16.47 5.68
CA ASP A 43 -3.61 -16.32 5.88
C ASP A 43 -4.40 -16.40 4.56
N VAL A 44 -3.88 -15.79 3.51
CA VAL A 44 -4.41 -15.88 2.15
C VAL A 44 -4.31 -17.32 1.61
N LYS A 45 -3.15 -17.99 1.78
CA LYS A 45 -2.97 -19.40 1.38
C LYS A 45 -3.91 -20.34 2.13
N SER A 46 -4.12 -20.10 3.42
CA SER A 46 -5.01 -20.89 4.29
C SER A 46 -6.49 -20.82 3.89
N GLN A 47 -6.85 -20.04 2.86
CA GLN A 47 -8.22 -19.81 2.41
C GLN A 47 -9.10 -19.08 3.43
N ARG A 48 -8.52 -18.62 4.54
CA ARG A 48 -9.22 -17.88 5.60
C ARG A 48 -9.74 -16.53 5.12
N PHE A 49 -9.08 -15.96 4.11
CA PHE A 49 -9.48 -14.75 3.41
C PHE A 49 -9.85 -15.04 1.97
N LYS A 50 -10.98 -15.75 1.76
CA LYS A 50 -11.62 -15.85 0.45
C LYS A 50 -12.87 -14.97 0.45
N SER A 51 -12.81 -13.88 -0.32
CA SER A 51 -13.97 -13.05 -0.60
C SER A 51 -14.01 -12.69 -2.09
N LYS A 52 -15.16 -12.21 -2.55
CA LYS A 52 -15.30 -11.74 -3.93
C LYS A 52 -14.60 -10.40 -4.17
N LYS A 53 -14.34 -9.60 -3.14
CA LYS A 53 -13.88 -8.21 -3.25
C LYS A 53 -12.80 -7.88 -2.22
N LEU A 54 -11.78 -7.13 -2.64
CA LEU A 54 -10.76 -6.50 -1.80
C LEU A 54 -10.71 -5.00 -2.09
N LEU A 55 -10.62 -4.18 -1.04
CA LEU A 55 -10.34 -2.75 -1.13
C LEU A 55 -8.95 -2.49 -0.56
N GLU A 56 -8.04 -2.01 -1.38
CA GLU A 56 -6.74 -1.52 -0.96
C GLU A 56 -6.82 0.00 -0.75
N ILE A 57 -6.32 0.48 0.38
CA ILE A 57 -6.34 1.89 0.76
C ILE A 57 -4.90 2.40 0.83
N GLY A 58 -4.62 3.51 0.13
CA GLY A 58 -3.27 4.07 0.05
C GLY A 58 -2.37 3.27 -0.88
N SER A 59 -2.89 2.85 -2.03
CA SER A 59 -2.19 2.01 -3.00
C SER A 59 -0.92 2.65 -3.59
N GLY A 60 -0.76 3.97 -3.46
CA GLY A 60 0.29 4.69 -4.17
C GLY A 60 0.17 4.49 -5.69
N ALA A 61 1.30 4.53 -6.39
CA ALA A 61 1.39 4.18 -7.80
C ALA A 61 1.80 2.72 -8.03
N THR A 62 1.42 1.80 -7.13
CA THR A 62 1.96 0.44 -7.11
C THR A 62 0.90 -0.65 -7.12
N VAL A 63 1.25 -1.82 -7.68
CA VAL A 63 0.39 -3.02 -7.73
C VAL A 63 1.01 -4.23 -7.03
N HIS A 64 2.26 -4.13 -6.57
CA HIS A 64 2.98 -5.29 -6.01
C HIS A 64 2.37 -5.78 -4.69
N HIS A 65 1.77 -4.89 -3.89
CA HIS A 65 1.09 -5.26 -2.64
C HIS A 65 -0.12 -6.18 -2.85
N ILE A 66 -0.78 -6.11 -4.02
CA ILE A 66 -1.97 -6.92 -4.31
C ILE A 66 -1.67 -8.17 -5.14
N ALA A 67 -0.42 -8.39 -5.56
CA ALA A 67 -0.07 -9.49 -6.47
C ALA A 67 -0.37 -10.87 -5.87
N CYS A 68 -0.10 -11.08 -4.58
CA CYS A 68 -0.46 -12.33 -3.92
C CYS A 68 -1.97 -12.42 -3.64
N ALA A 69 -2.63 -11.30 -3.37
CA ALA A 69 -4.06 -11.26 -3.11
C ALA A 69 -4.90 -11.54 -4.36
N SER A 70 -4.43 -11.16 -5.55
CA SER A 70 -5.16 -11.35 -6.81
C SER A 70 -5.46 -12.82 -7.15
N ALA A 71 -4.69 -13.77 -6.61
CA ALA A 71 -4.96 -15.19 -6.75
C ALA A 71 -6.22 -15.66 -6.00
N TYR A 72 -6.74 -14.84 -5.07
CA TYR A 72 -7.83 -15.22 -4.17
C TYR A 72 -9.00 -14.23 -4.19
N PHE A 73 -8.78 -12.99 -4.63
CA PHE A 73 -9.79 -11.94 -4.75
C PHE A 73 -10.00 -11.58 -6.23
N PRO A 74 -11.11 -12.00 -6.85
CA PRO A 74 -11.36 -11.75 -8.27
C PRO A 74 -11.70 -10.29 -8.59
N ILE A 75 -12.03 -9.48 -7.58
CA ILE A 75 -12.28 -8.04 -7.73
C ILE A 75 -11.41 -7.32 -6.71
N ILE A 76 -10.48 -6.51 -7.20
CA ILE A 76 -9.63 -5.65 -6.37
C ILE A 76 -9.89 -4.20 -6.76
N VAL A 77 -10.23 -3.38 -5.78
CA VAL A 77 -10.36 -1.93 -5.94
C VAL A 77 -9.18 -1.28 -5.23
N GLN A 78 -8.34 -0.60 -5.99
CA GLN A 78 -7.25 0.20 -5.45
C GLN A 78 -7.71 1.65 -5.26
N SER A 79 -7.32 2.25 -4.14
CA SER A 79 -7.67 3.63 -3.82
C SER A 79 -6.46 4.37 -3.27
N ASP A 80 -6.29 5.61 -3.72
CA ASP A 80 -5.22 6.47 -3.25
C ASP A 80 -5.72 7.90 -3.12
N PHE A 81 -5.16 8.67 -2.19
CA PHE A 81 -5.52 10.07 -1.99
C PHE A 81 -4.95 10.98 -3.10
N VAL A 82 -3.74 10.68 -3.58
CA VAL A 82 -3.04 11.50 -4.57
C VAL A 82 -3.57 11.17 -5.97
N LYS A 83 -4.00 12.19 -6.71
CA LYS A 83 -4.56 12.01 -8.07
C LYS A 83 -3.55 11.38 -9.02
N ASP A 84 -2.30 11.82 -8.99
CA ASP A 84 -1.26 11.34 -9.90
C ASP A 84 -0.98 9.84 -9.70
N ASN A 85 -1.02 9.36 -8.46
CA ASN A 85 -0.94 7.92 -8.14
C ASN A 85 -2.11 7.15 -8.77
N ARG A 86 -3.34 7.63 -8.62
CA ARG A 86 -4.52 7.01 -9.24
C ARG A 86 -4.45 7.00 -10.76
N GLU A 87 -3.92 8.05 -11.39
CA GLU A 87 -3.73 8.07 -12.85
C GLU A 87 -2.60 7.14 -13.30
N ALA A 88 -1.55 6.98 -12.49
CA ALA A 88 -0.49 6.01 -12.76
C ALA A 88 -1.00 4.56 -12.71
N LEU A 89 -1.88 4.24 -11.75
CA LEU A 89 -2.50 2.91 -11.62
C LEU A 89 -3.43 2.51 -12.79
N LYS A 90 -3.89 3.46 -13.60
CA LYS A 90 -4.76 3.19 -14.76
C LYS A 90 -3.99 2.81 -16.03
N ARG A 91 -2.67 2.98 -16.03
CA ARG A 91 -1.80 2.75 -17.21
C ARG A 91 -1.35 1.30 -17.26
#